data_AF-A0A2R6L0Y7-F1
#
_entry.id   AF-A0A2R6L0Y7-F1
#
_cell.length_a   1.000
_cell.length_b   1.000
_cell.length_c   1.000
_cell.angle_alpha   90.00
_cell.angle_beta   90.00
_cell.angle_gamma   90.00
#
_symmetry.space_group_name_H-M   'P 1'
#
loop_
_entity.id
_entity.type
_entity.pdbx_description
1 polymer ?
#
loop_
_entity_poly.entity_id
_entity_poly.type
_entity_poly.pdbx_seq_one_letter_code
_entity_poly.pdbx_strand_id
1 'polypeptide(L)'
;MSTSVTVRNVSDTDGRFLAALYWPTGLIADDDESHLLERSVAAGETATLERSIDTRYTTSEDGPVSLRLRGHVAAERTVRVTGAETPS
;
A
#
# COMPACT_ATOMS: atom_id res chain seq x y z
N MET A 1 17.08 -3.75 -6.96
CA MET A 1 16.36 -2.64 -7.64
C MET A 1 15.66 -1.75 -6.61
N SER A 2 15.50 -0.45 -6.84
CA SER A 2 14.64 0.43 -6.02
C SER A 2 13.39 0.88 -6.79
N THR A 3 12.28 1.07 -6.07
CA THR A 3 11.03 1.62 -6.60
C THR A 3 10.34 2.48 -5.56
N SER A 4 9.48 3.40 -6.00
CA SER A 4 8.74 4.31 -5.14
C SER A 4 7.28 4.41 -5.57
N VAL A 5 6.38 4.47 -4.60
CA VAL A 5 4.96 4.74 -4.81
C VAL A 5 4.61 6.04 -4.10
N THR A 6 3.96 6.95 -4.83
CA THR A 6 3.40 8.18 -4.25
C THR A 6 1.89 8.03 -4.16
N VAL A 7 1.34 8.28 -2.97
CA VAL A 7 -0.10 8.22 -2.70
C VAL A 7 -0.58 9.53 -2.10
N ARG A 8 -1.83 9.89 -2.38
CA ARG A 8 -2.50 11.04 -1.75
C ARG A 8 -3.78 10.58 -1.08
N ASN A 9 -3.97 10.94 0.19
CA ASN A 9 -5.25 10.78 0.84
C ASN A 9 -6.18 11.91 0.36
N VAL A 10 -7.20 11.55 -0.43
CA VAL A 10 -8.18 12.48 -1.00
C VAL A 10 -9.43 12.63 -0.12
N SER A 11 -9.44 12.02 1.06
CA SER A 11 -10.53 12.12 2.03
C SER A 11 -10.23 13.17 3.10
N ASP A 12 -11.29 13.61 3.79
CA ASP A 12 -11.21 14.50 4.96
C ASP A 12 -10.95 13.72 6.27
N THR A 13 -10.39 12.52 6.18
CA THR A 13 -10.16 11.64 7.34
C THR A 13 -8.78 11.02 7.24
N ASP A 14 -8.05 11.03 8.35
CA ASP A 14 -6.77 10.34 8.45
C ASP A 14 -6.97 8.84 8.20
N GLY A 15 -6.07 8.23 7.45
CA GLY A 15 -6.21 6.84 7.05
C GLY A 15 -4.89 6.07 7.08
N ARG A 16 -4.99 4.75 6.98
CA ARG A 16 -3.82 3.88 6.79
C ARG A 16 -3.82 3.36 5.37
N PHE A 17 -2.75 3.64 4.65
CA PHE A 17 -2.49 3.04 3.35
C PHE A 17 -1.78 1.70 3.57
N LEU A 18 -2.34 0.63 3.02
CA LEU A 18 -1.78 -0.72 3.05
C LEU A 18 -1.79 -1.30 1.64
N ALA A 19 -0.63 -1.69 1.12
CA ALA A 19 -0.53 -2.35 -0.17
C ALA A 19 0.58 -3.40 -0.21
N ALA A 20 0.36 -4.44 -0.99
CA ALA A 20 1.35 -5.42 -1.36
C ALA A 20 1.90 -5.08 -2.75
N LEU A 21 3.22 -4.95 -2.84
CA LEU A 21 3.97 -4.83 -4.08
C LEU A 21 4.51 -6.20 -4.46
N TYR A 22 4.02 -6.75 -5.57
CA TYR A 22 4.40 -8.05 -6.08
C TYR A 22 5.48 -7.91 -7.16
N TRP A 23 6.49 -8.76 -7.06
CA TRP A 23 7.44 -9.06 -8.11
C TRP A 23 7.19 -10.49 -8.63
N PRO A 24 6.45 -10.67 -9.73
CA PRO A 24 6.23 -12.00 -10.30
C PRO A 24 7.41 -12.38 -11.21
N THR A 25 8.37 -13.16 -10.70
CA THR A 25 9.32 -13.92 -11.53
C THR A 25 8.67 -15.20 -12.04
N GLY A 26 8.92 -15.60 -13.29
CA GLY A 26 8.33 -16.78 -13.94
C GLY A 26 9.13 -18.09 -13.83
N LEU A 27 10.43 -18.06 -13.49
CA LEU A 27 11.32 -19.23 -13.48
C LEU A 27 11.77 -19.68 -12.08
N ILE A 28 11.67 -18.81 -11.09
CA ILE A 28 12.02 -19.14 -9.70
C ILE A 28 10.71 -19.36 -8.96
N ALA A 29 10.52 -20.59 -8.45
CA ALA A 29 9.33 -21.06 -7.73
C ALA A 29 9.11 -20.41 -6.34
N ASP A 30 9.58 -19.17 -6.16
CA ASP A 30 9.22 -18.27 -5.06
C ASP A 30 8.45 -17.08 -5.65
N ASP A 31 7.44 -17.44 -6.42
CA ASP A 31 6.82 -16.80 -7.57
C ASP A 31 5.67 -15.83 -7.23
N ASP A 32 5.75 -15.20 -6.06
CA ASP A 32 4.87 -14.10 -5.67
C ASP A 32 5.49 -13.30 -4.51
N GLU A 33 6.82 -13.03 -4.56
CA GLU A 33 7.46 -12.21 -3.53
C GLU A 33 6.70 -10.89 -3.40
N SER A 34 6.12 -10.68 -2.22
CA SER A 34 5.25 -9.56 -1.92
C SER A 34 5.87 -8.73 -0.81
N HIS A 35 5.99 -7.43 -1.07
CA HIS A 35 6.53 -6.48 -0.11
C HIS A 35 5.42 -5.60 0.42
N LEU A 36 5.34 -5.48 1.76
CA LEU A 36 4.37 -4.60 2.40
C LEU A 36 4.79 -3.13 2.29
N LEU A 37 3.90 -2.35 1.69
CA LEU A 37 3.86 -0.90 1.74
C LEU A 37 2.81 -0.50 2.75
N GLU A 38 3.25 0.14 3.83
CA GLU A 38 2.36 0.59 4.88
C GLU A 38 2.76 1.97 5.38
N ARG A 39 1.79 2.87 5.49
CA ARG A 39 1.98 4.19 6.10
C ARG A 39 0.65 4.79 6.53
N SER A 40 0.64 5.46 7.68
CA SER A 40 -0.44 6.40 8.03
C SER A 40 -0.33 7.66 7.18
N VAL A 41 -1.43 8.09 6.57
CA VAL A 41 -1.51 9.24 5.67
C VAL A 41 -2.65 10.13 6.14
N ALA A 42 -2.32 11.32 6.64
CA ALA A 42 -3.28 12.28 7.14
C ALA A 42 -4.23 12.77 6.02
N ALA A 43 -5.39 13.31 6.40
CA ALA A 43 -6.33 13.91 5.47
C ALA A 43 -5.62 14.94 4.56
N GLY A 44 -5.75 14.78 3.23
CA GLY A 44 -5.09 15.63 2.25
C GLY A 44 -3.59 15.41 2.04
N GLU A 45 -2.90 14.62 2.88
CA GLU A 45 -1.46 14.37 2.78
C GLU A 45 -1.11 13.62 1.49
N THR A 46 0.02 14.01 0.88
CA THR A 46 0.71 13.22 -0.14
C THR A 46 1.96 12.60 0.47
N ALA A 47 2.10 11.28 0.36
CA ALA A 47 3.19 10.52 0.95
C ALA A 47 3.88 9.66 -0.10
N THR A 48 5.21 9.59 -0.02
CA THR A 48 6.03 8.69 -0.84
C THR A 48 6.55 7.54 0.01
N LEU A 49 6.42 6.32 -0.51
CA LEU A 49 6.95 5.10 0.08
C LEU A 49 7.96 4.49 -0.88
N GLU A 50 9.18 4.28 -0.39
CA GLU A 50 10.27 3.66 -1.16
C GLU A 50 10.49 2.22 -0.71
N ARG A 51 10.83 1.35 -1.66
CA ARG A 51 11.25 -0.03 -1.40
C ARG A 51 12.40 -0.43 -2.28
N SER A 52 13.29 -1.22 -1.67
CA SER A 52 14.37 -1.91 -2.35
C SER A 52 14.01 -3.39 -2.43
N ILE A 53 14.04 -3.93 -3.63
CA ILE A 53 13.81 -5.34 -3.93
C ILE A 53 15.17 -5.97 -4.25
N ASP A 54 15.49 -7.06 -3.58
CA ASP A 54 16.74 -7.79 -3.81
C ASP A 54 16.60 -8.70 -5.03
N THR A 55 17.25 -8.32 -6.13
CA THR A 55 17.16 -9.04 -7.41
C THR A 55 18.35 -9.97 -7.63
N ARG A 56 19.17 -10.25 -6.60
CA ARG A 56 20.43 -10.99 -6.78
C ARG A 56 20.27 -12.45 -7.21
N TYR A 57 19.10 -13.05 -6.97
CA TYR A 57 18.84 -14.45 -7.29
C TYR A 57 18.01 -14.64 -8.55
N THR A 58 17.49 -13.58 -9.17
CA THR A 58 16.64 -13.63 -10.37
C THR A 58 17.42 -13.74 -11.68
N THR A 59 18.70 -14.15 -11.63
CA THR A 59 19.68 -14.11 -12.74
C THR A 59 19.41 -15.08 -13.89
N SER A 60 18.31 -15.85 -13.82
CA SER A 60 17.95 -16.87 -14.81
C SER A 60 16.86 -16.41 -15.79
N GLU A 61 16.29 -15.22 -15.60
CA GLU A 61 15.20 -14.66 -16.43
C GLU A 61 15.68 -13.46 -17.25
N ASP A 62 15.64 -13.60 -18.57
CA ASP A 62 15.83 -12.47 -19.50
C ASP A 62 14.46 -11.97 -19.98
N GLY A 63 14.16 -10.71 -19.72
CA GLY A 63 12.94 -10.05 -20.20
C GLY A 63 12.35 -9.03 -19.23
N PRO A 64 11.38 -8.21 -19.67
CA PRO A 64 10.73 -7.24 -18.79
C PRO A 64 9.84 -7.94 -17.76
N VAL A 65 10.02 -7.60 -16.48
CA VAL A 65 9.13 -8.00 -15.38
C VAL A 65 8.22 -6.81 -15.00
N SER A 66 6.91 -7.05 -14.90
CA SER A 66 5.93 -6.03 -14.49
C SER A 66 5.64 -6.13 -13.00
N LEU A 67 5.94 -5.06 -12.25
CA LEU A 67 5.52 -4.95 -10.86
C LEU A 67 3.99 -4.79 -10.77
N ARG A 68 3.37 -5.46 -9.79
CA ARG A 68 1.93 -5.36 -9.55
C ARG A 68 1.69 -4.84 -8.13
N LEU A 69 0.90 -3.78 -7.99
CA LEU A 69 0.49 -3.25 -6.69
C LEU A 69 -0.97 -3.62 -6.42
N ARG A 70 -1.27 -4.17 -5.24
CA ARG A 70 -2.64 -4.37 -4.76
C ARG A 70 -2.77 -3.77 -3.37
N GLY A 71 -3.78 -2.92 -3.17
CA GLY A 71 -3.95 -2.17 -1.93
C GLY A 71 -5.35 -2.31 -1.33
N HIS A 72 -5.40 -2.12 -0.02
CA HIS A 72 -6.62 -1.89 0.74
C HIS A 72 -6.48 -0.56 1.50
N VAL A 73 -7.55 0.21 1.56
CA VAL A 73 -7.59 1.48 2.29
C VAL A 73 -8.61 1.35 3.41
N ALA A 74 -8.19 1.63 4.64
CA ALA A 74 -9.04 1.69 5.81
C ALA A 74 -8.91 3.08 6.46
N ALA A 75 -10.05 3.66 6.83
CA ALA A 75 -10.14 4.93 7.53
C ALA A 75 -11.27 4.85 8.56
N GLU A 76 -11.01 5.36 9.75
CA GLU A 76 -11.98 5.40 10.85
C GLU A 76 -12.09 6.83 11.37
N ARG A 77 -13.31 7.29 11.62
CA ARG A 77 -13.57 8.61 12.19
C ARG A 77 -14.52 8.50 13.37
N THR A 78 -14.08 8.96 14.53
CA THR A 78 -14.94 9.11 15.70
C THR A 78 -15.74 10.41 15.58
N VAL A 79 -17.07 10.32 15.70
CA VAL A 79 -17.98 11.47 15.74
C VAL A 79 -18.65 11.53 17.10
N ARG A 80 -18.63 12.71 17.74
CA ARG A 80 -19.36 12.94 18.99
C ARG A 80 -20.79 13.34 18.66
N VAL A 81 -21.76 12.56 19.11
CA VAL A 81 -23.19 12.89 19.04
C VAL A 81 -23.57 13.73 20.26
N THR A 82 -24.27 14.84 20.05
CA THR A 82 -24.78 15.73 21.09
C THR A 82 -26.31 15.88 20.95
N GLY A 83 -27.02 16.15 22.05
CA GLY A 83 -28.46 16.39 22.03
C GLY A 83 -29.34 15.15 21.75
N ALA A 84 -28.86 13.95 22.05
CA ALA A 84 -29.67 12.74 21.93
C ALA A 84 -30.74 12.70 23.03
N GLU A 85 -32.01 12.73 22.64
CA GLU A 85 -33.15 12.53 23.53
C GLU A 85 -33.51 11.04 23.60
N THR A 86 -33.96 10.56 24.76
CA THR A 86 -34.43 9.18 24.93
C THR A 86 -35.82 9.02 24.33
N PRO A 87 -36.10 8.00 23.50
CA PRO A 87 -37.46 7.73 23.02
C PRO A 87 -38.42 7.51 24.20
N SER A 88 -39.61 8.11 24.12
CA SER A 88 -40.70 7.93 25.10
C SER A 88 -41.37 6.58 24.97
#